data_AF-A0A3A0C9B5-F1
#
_entry.id   AF-A0A3A0C9B5-F1
#
_cell.length_a   1.000
_cell.length_b   1.000
_cell.length_c   1.000
_cell.angle_alpha   90.00
_cell.angle_beta   90.00
_cell.angle_gamma   90.00
#
_symmetry.space_group_name_H-M   'P 1'
#
loop_
_entity.id
_entity.type
_entity.pdbx_description
1 polymer ?
#
loop_
_entity_poly.entity_id
_entity_poly.type
_entity_poly.pdbx_seq_one_letter_code
_entity_poly.pdbx_strand_id
1 'polypeptide(L)'
;MKFALRSLCAVALSGLCAQAHAGTITVRYTLDAGGCNRNPLNGLAALATFTTTGNGLSILVQNTSTGVPARFDAASSLITSLGMNLPNGTRIVSGDRATIAPGAIGLQAWASRGLGGSVAEEWGWSNLRGTRVFSEFQQSITTTRTSRGMTLFGGGRGRVGDAFGGITAGPPILSIPRAKKAVSSSILFELTLSSALTRQQLSEVAYGSMIEFGADARYLRPVPEPSSLMLLAGAIAALPGLRRRLG
;
A
#
# COMPACT_ATOMS: atom_id res chain seq x y z
N MET A 1 56.55 -29.40 -39.71
CA MET A 1 55.52 -29.69 -38.69
C MET A 1 55.13 -28.36 -38.03
N LYS A 2 53.90 -27.88 -38.27
CA LYS A 2 53.39 -26.58 -37.77
C LYS A 2 52.50 -26.84 -36.56
N PHE A 3 52.91 -26.39 -35.38
CA PHE A 3 52.08 -26.42 -34.17
C PHE A 3 51.15 -25.20 -34.16
N ALA A 4 49.84 -25.46 -34.18
CA ALA A 4 48.80 -24.44 -34.10
C ALA A 4 48.51 -24.10 -32.63
N LEU A 5 48.82 -22.87 -32.23
CA LEU A 5 48.49 -22.28 -30.93
C LEU A 5 46.99 -21.95 -30.93
N ARG A 6 46.19 -22.67 -30.15
CA ARG A 6 44.76 -22.35 -29.95
C ARG A 6 44.62 -21.43 -28.75
N SER A 7 44.38 -20.14 -29.02
CA SER A 7 43.91 -19.16 -28.02
C SER A 7 42.54 -19.57 -27.50
N LEU A 8 42.46 -19.92 -26.21
CA LEU A 8 41.19 -19.98 -25.48
C LEU A 8 40.81 -18.56 -25.06
N CYS A 9 39.76 -18.02 -25.68
CA CYS A 9 39.14 -16.78 -25.25
C CYS A 9 38.23 -17.10 -24.04
N ALA A 10 38.73 -16.87 -22.83
CA ALA A 10 37.93 -16.96 -21.61
C ALA A 10 37.02 -15.73 -21.52
N VAL A 11 35.76 -15.87 -21.96
CA VAL A 11 34.73 -14.85 -21.71
C VAL A 11 34.35 -14.96 -20.24
N ALA A 12 34.91 -14.07 -19.41
CA ALA A 12 34.47 -13.89 -18.04
C ALA A 12 33.05 -13.27 -18.08
N LEU A 13 32.04 -14.11 -17.90
CA LEU A 13 30.67 -13.70 -17.64
C LEU A 13 30.62 -13.09 -16.24
N SER A 14 30.97 -11.81 -16.13
CA SER A 14 30.75 -11.03 -14.91
C SER A 14 29.24 -10.89 -14.72
N GLY A 15 28.67 -11.80 -13.94
CA GLY A 15 27.29 -11.73 -13.49
C GLY A 15 27.08 -10.41 -12.75
N LEU A 16 26.28 -9.53 -13.35
CA LEU A 16 25.69 -8.39 -12.66
C LEU A 16 24.76 -8.95 -11.58
N CYS A 17 25.30 -9.16 -10.38
CA CYS A 17 24.49 -9.21 -9.18
C CYS A 17 23.88 -7.82 -9.02
N ALA A 18 22.70 -7.62 -9.60
CA ALA A 18 21.84 -6.49 -9.28
C ALA A 18 21.57 -6.58 -7.77
N GLN A 19 22.28 -5.76 -7.00
CA GLN A 19 22.09 -5.72 -5.55
C GLN A 19 20.64 -5.27 -5.31
N ALA A 20 19.88 -6.13 -4.63
CA ALA A 20 18.56 -5.78 -4.13
C ALA A 20 18.76 -4.70 -3.05
N HIS A 21 18.78 -3.43 -3.47
CA HIS A 21 18.84 -2.31 -2.54
C HIS A 21 17.51 -2.17 -1.83
N ALA A 22 17.57 -2.01 -0.50
CA ALA A 22 16.42 -1.61 0.28
C ALA A 22 15.83 -0.32 -0.31
N GLY A 23 14.53 -0.30 -0.50
CA GLY A 23 13.80 0.81 -1.10
C GLY A 23 12.61 1.18 -0.24
N THR A 24 12.28 2.47 -0.23
CA THR A 24 11.06 3.00 0.39
C THR A 24 10.31 3.82 -0.64
N ILE A 25 9.02 3.55 -0.81
CA ILE A 25 8.11 4.30 -1.68
C ILE A 25 6.88 4.68 -0.86
N THR A 26 6.52 5.97 -0.87
CA THR A 26 5.33 6.48 -0.19
C THR A 26 4.33 6.96 -1.22
N VAL A 27 3.09 6.50 -1.11
CA VAL A 27 2.00 6.85 -2.02
C VAL A 27 0.82 7.44 -1.27
N ARG A 28 0.25 8.51 -1.84
CA ARG A 28 -0.98 9.15 -1.36
C ARG A 28 -2.15 8.61 -2.16
N TYR A 29 -3.24 8.24 -1.47
CA TYR A 29 -4.46 7.76 -2.11
C TYR A 29 -5.58 8.78 -1.93
N THR A 30 -6.28 9.06 -3.02
CA THR A 30 -7.49 9.89 -3.01
C THR A 30 -8.52 9.32 -4.00
N LEU A 31 -9.71 9.91 -4.05
CA LEU A 31 -10.77 9.51 -4.98
C LEU A 31 -10.50 9.98 -6.44
N ASP A 32 -9.54 10.88 -6.65
CA ASP A 32 -9.38 11.65 -7.90
C ASP A 32 -8.41 11.03 -8.93
N ALA A 33 -8.52 9.72 -9.14
CA ALA A 33 -7.87 9.04 -10.27
C ALA A 33 -8.90 8.44 -11.24
N GLY A 34 -9.82 9.28 -11.74
CA GLY A 34 -10.56 9.00 -12.99
C GLY A 34 -11.99 8.43 -12.88
N GLY A 35 -12.74 8.72 -11.82
CA GLY A 35 -14.17 8.37 -11.73
C GLY A 35 -15.08 9.60 -11.74
N CYS A 36 -16.21 9.56 -12.45
CA CYS A 36 -17.23 10.60 -12.48
C CYS A 36 -17.94 10.77 -11.12
N ASN A 37 -17.27 11.38 -10.12
CA ASN A 37 -17.88 11.74 -8.85
C ASN A 37 -18.53 13.12 -8.96
N ARG A 38 -19.87 13.16 -8.91
CA ARG A 38 -20.64 14.42 -8.89
C ARG A 38 -20.68 15.12 -7.52
N ASN A 39 -20.05 14.54 -6.49
CA ASN A 39 -19.93 15.14 -5.16
C ASN A 39 -18.44 15.36 -4.84
N PRO A 40 -18.03 16.57 -4.43
CA PRO A 40 -16.64 16.89 -4.13
C PRO A 40 -16.10 16.02 -2.98
N LEU A 41 -14.82 15.66 -3.10
CA LEU A 41 -13.89 15.12 -2.10
C LEU A 41 -14.42 15.13 -0.66
N ASN A 42 -15.19 14.11 -0.26
CA ASN A 42 -15.70 14.01 1.12
C ASN A 42 -14.59 13.62 2.12
N GLY A 43 -13.42 14.26 2.04
CA GLY A 43 -12.30 14.13 2.97
C GLY A 43 -11.62 12.76 3.04
N LEU A 44 -12.05 11.74 2.28
CA LEU A 44 -11.42 10.43 2.27
C LEU A 44 -10.02 10.49 1.68
N ALA A 45 -9.04 10.05 2.46
CA ALA A 45 -7.65 9.98 2.04
C ALA A 45 -6.91 8.89 2.82
N ALA A 46 -5.88 8.35 2.18
CA ALA A 46 -4.96 7.43 2.82
C ALA A 46 -3.52 7.71 2.39
N LEU A 47 -2.58 7.22 3.18
CA LEU A 47 -1.17 7.13 2.84
C LEU A 47 -0.72 5.69 3.01
N ALA A 48 0.14 5.19 2.13
CA ALA A 48 0.86 3.96 2.40
C ALA A 48 2.34 4.11 2.09
N THR A 49 3.18 3.58 2.98
CA THR A 49 4.62 3.53 2.81
C THR A 49 5.05 2.08 2.67
N PHE A 50 5.59 1.73 1.51
CA PHE A 50 6.11 0.41 1.18
C PHE A 50 7.63 0.44 1.36
N THR A 51 8.15 -0.48 2.17
CA THR A 51 9.60 -0.62 2.38
C THR A 51 10.00 -2.07 2.11
N THR A 52 11.07 -2.29 1.37
CA THR A 52 11.62 -3.64 1.13
C THR A 52 13.03 -3.78 1.69
N THR A 53 13.36 -4.96 2.20
CA THR A 53 14.71 -5.34 2.63
C THR A 53 14.88 -6.83 2.40
N GLY A 54 15.69 -7.22 1.40
CA GLY A 54 15.76 -8.60 0.94
C GLY A 54 14.36 -9.09 0.50
N ASN A 55 13.93 -10.23 1.02
CA ASN A 55 12.59 -10.75 0.77
C ASN A 55 11.50 -10.14 1.67
N GLY A 56 11.86 -9.26 2.61
CA GLY A 56 10.90 -8.57 3.46
C GLY A 56 10.18 -7.45 2.73
N LEU A 57 8.87 -7.35 2.95
CA LEU A 57 8.04 -6.21 2.56
C LEU A 57 7.27 -5.71 3.80
N SER A 58 7.52 -4.48 4.18
CA SER A 58 6.78 -3.77 5.23
C SER A 58 5.88 -2.72 4.59
N ILE A 59 4.62 -2.66 5.01
CA ILE A 59 3.65 -1.69 4.50
C ILE A 59 3.00 -0.98 5.67
N LEU A 60 3.30 0.30 5.84
CA LEU A 60 2.61 1.17 6.77
C LEU A 60 1.40 1.79 6.07
N VAL A 61 0.19 1.43 6.47
CA VAL A 61 -1.05 2.02 5.95
C VAL A 61 -1.59 3.02 6.96
N GLN A 62 -1.96 4.21 6.49
CA GLN A 62 -2.50 5.29 7.31
C GLN A 62 -3.81 5.82 6.73
N ASN A 63 -4.82 6.00 7.58
CA ASN A 63 -6.04 6.71 7.27
C ASN A 63 -5.84 8.20 7.59
N THR A 64 -5.68 9.01 6.54
CA THR A 64 -5.44 10.45 6.63
C THR A 64 -6.71 11.23 6.29
N SER A 65 -7.88 10.60 6.43
CA SER A 65 -9.13 11.24 6.05
C SER A 65 -9.43 12.43 6.98
N THR A 66 -9.97 13.50 6.40
CA THR A 66 -10.45 14.70 7.11
C THR A 66 -11.97 14.80 7.16
N GLY A 67 -12.65 13.87 6.50
CA GLY A 67 -14.10 13.80 6.40
C GLY A 67 -14.53 12.47 5.78
N VAL A 68 -15.85 12.24 5.79
CA VAL A 68 -16.48 11.09 5.13
C VAL A 68 -17.79 11.53 4.46
N PRO A 69 -18.30 10.81 3.44
CA PRO A 69 -19.62 11.08 2.90
C PRO A 69 -20.71 11.01 3.99
N ALA A 70 -21.73 11.88 3.94
CA ALA A 70 -22.76 11.98 5.00
C ALA A 70 -23.49 10.66 5.34
N ARG A 71 -23.53 9.72 4.40
CA ARG A 71 -24.17 8.40 4.56
C ARG A 71 -23.25 7.31 5.11
N PHE A 72 -21.97 7.63 5.37
CA PHE A 72 -21.04 6.67 5.96
C PHE A 72 -21.40 6.45 7.43
N ASP A 73 -21.37 5.20 7.84
CA ASP A 73 -21.32 4.81 9.24
C ASP A 73 -19.87 4.58 9.68
N ALA A 74 -19.69 4.28 10.98
CA ALA A 74 -18.37 4.04 11.55
C ALA A 74 -17.60 2.94 10.80
N ALA A 75 -18.27 1.83 10.44
CA ALA A 75 -17.66 0.73 9.70
C ALA A 75 -17.19 1.15 8.29
N SER A 76 -18.00 1.94 7.59
CA SER A 76 -17.67 2.46 6.25
C SER A 76 -16.51 3.44 6.27
N SER A 77 -16.24 4.11 7.40
CA SER A 77 -15.13 5.07 7.54
C SER A 77 -13.75 4.44 7.77
N LEU A 78 -13.69 3.12 7.97
CA LEU A 78 -12.43 2.41 8.26
C LEU A 78 -11.74 1.99 6.97
N ILE A 79 -10.42 2.10 6.90
CA ILE A 79 -9.64 1.34 5.91
C ILE A 79 -9.67 -0.12 6.31
N THR A 80 -10.09 -0.96 5.39
CA THR A 80 -10.35 -2.39 5.59
C THR A 80 -9.51 -3.27 4.67
N SER A 81 -9.04 -2.74 3.54
CA SER A 81 -8.24 -3.52 2.60
C SER A 81 -7.18 -2.69 1.87
N LEU A 82 -6.09 -3.37 1.54
CA LEU A 82 -5.08 -2.96 0.56
C LEU A 82 -4.96 -4.08 -0.49
N GLY A 83 -5.14 -3.74 -1.76
CA GLY A 83 -4.88 -4.62 -2.89
C GLY A 83 -3.64 -4.20 -3.64
N MET A 84 -2.87 -5.18 -4.10
CA MET A 84 -1.66 -4.95 -4.89
C MET A 84 -1.40 -6.12 -5.85
N ASN A 85 -0.52 -5.88 -6.83
CA ASN A 85 -0.06 -6.89 -7.77
C ASN A 85 1.45 -6.98 -7.65
N LEU A 86 1.96 -8.10 -7.12
CA LEU A 86 3.38 -8.39 -7.10
C LEU A 86 3.85 -8.79 -8.52
N PRO A 87 5.14 -8.55 -8.85
CA PRO A 87 5.70 -8.96 -10.13
C PRO A 87 5.53 -10.46 -10.38
N ASN A 88 5.44 -10.86 -11.65
CA ASN A 88 5.24 -12.25 -12.03
C ASN A 88 6.28 -13.17 -11.35
N GLY A 89 5.81 -14.28 -10.77
CA GLY A 89 6.64 -15.22 -10.00
C GLY A 89 6.90 -14.82 -8.54
N THR A 90 6.57 -13.60 -8.12
CA THR A 90 6.66 -13.16 -6.72
C THR A 90 5.32 -13.36 -6.01
N ARG A 91 5.35 -13.93 -4.81
CA ARG A 91 4.17 -14.12 -3.96
C ARG A 91 4.48 -13.84 -2.49
N ILE A 92 3.44 -13.63 -1.69
CA ILE A 92 3.55 -13.61 -0.23
C ILE A 92 3.76 -15.06 0.25
N VAL A 93 4.80 -15.30 1.03
CA VAL A 93 5.09 -16.61 1.65
C VAL A 93 4.51 -16.66 3.06
N SER A 94 4.68 -15.58 3.82
CA SER A 94 4.11 -15.43 5.15
C SER A 94 3.69 -13.98 5.42
N GLY A 95 2.66 -13.82 6.26
CA GLY A 95 2.33 -12.55 6.89
C GLY A 95 2.82 -12.60 8.32
N ASP A 96 4.00 -12.01 8.53
CA ASP A 96 4.76 -12.17 9.76
C ASP A 96 4.10 -11.41 10.90
N ARG A 97 3.65 -10.17 10.64
CA ARG A 97 3.06 -9.30 11.65
C ARG A 97 2.04 -8.31 11.07
N ALA A 98 1.00 -8.03 11.86
CA ALA A 98 0.14 -6.87 11.72
C ALA A 98 0.05 -6.19 13.09
N THR A 99 0.53 -4.95 13.20
CA THR A 99 0.69 -4.26 14.48
C THR A 99 0.27 -2.80 14.41
N ILE A 100 -0.13 -2.24 15.55
CA ILE A 100 -0.39 -0.81 15.71
C ILE A 100 0.93 -0.05 15.49
N ALA A 101 0.92 0.87 14.53
CA ALA A 101 2.10 1.62 14.13
C ALA A 101 2.46 2.75 15.10
N PRO A 102 3.66 3.37 14.99
CA PRO A 102 4.03 4.56 15.77
C PRO A 102 2.99 5.68 15.67
N GLY A 103 2.63 6.28 16.81
CA GLY A 103 1.63 7.35 16.88
C GLY A 103 0.16 6.88 16.80
N ALA A 104 -0.09 5.59 16.64
CA ALA A 104 -1.41 4.98 16.67
C ALA A 104 -1.71 4.29 18.01
N ILE A 105 -2.99 4.13 18.33
CA ILE A 105 -3.50 3.37 19.47
C ILE A 105 -4.69 2.52 19.04
N GLY A 106 -4.96 1.46 19.81
CA GLY A 106 -6.20 0.72 19.69
C GLY A 106 -7.36 1.53 20.26
N LEU A 107 -8.54 1.34 19.70
CA LEU A 107 -9.76 2.04 20.11
C LEU A 107 -10.79 1.04 20.63
N GLN A 108 -11.62 1.52 21.56
CA GLN A 108 -12.78 0.81 22.10
C GLN A 108 -12.43 -0.58 22.66
N ALA A 109 -12.89 -1.69 22.07
CA ALA A 109 -12.53 -3.03 22.54
C ALA A 109 -11.02 -3.31 22.47
N TRP A 110 -10.23 -2.45 21.80
CA TRP A 110 -8.77 -2.46 21.78
C TRP A 110 -8.13 -1.26 22.51
N ALA A 111 -8.87 -0.52 23.34
CA ALA A 111 -8.35 0.68 24.03
C ALA A 111 -7.08 0.44 24.88
N SER A 112 -6.83 -0.80 25.31
CA SER A 112 -5.61 -1.17 26.05
C SER A 112 -4.40 -1.48 25.16
N ARG A 113 -4.54 -1.48 23.82
CA ARG A 113 -3.45 -1.78 22.88
C ARG A 113 -2.77 -0.48 22.45
N GLY A 114 -1.46 -0.40 22.62
CA GLY A 114 -0.62 0.70 22.14
C GLY A 114 0.26 0.29 20.96
N LEU A 115 1.28 1.09 20.69
CA LEU A 115 2.35 0.82 19.73
C LEU A 115 2.86 -0.63 19.82
N GLY A 116 2.95 -1.30 18.67
CA GLY A 116 3.43 -2.68 18.58
C GLY A 116 2.40 -3.73 19.03
N GLY A 117 1.26 -3.29 19.58
CA GLY A 117 0.14 -4.16 19.89
C GLY A 117 -0.34 -4.89 18.63
N SER A 118 -0.48 -6.21 18.73
CA SER A 118 -0.93 -7.03 17.60
C SER A 118 -2.37 -6.69 17.23
N VAL A 119 -2.66 -6.78 15.93
CA VAL A 119 -4.02 -6.75 15.34
C VAL A 119 -4.21 -7.90 14.36
N ALA A 120 -3.34 -8.90 14.45
CA ALA A 120 -3.23 -10.00 13.52
C ALA A 120 -4.47 -10.89 13.49
N GLU A 121 -5.28 -10.88 14.55
CA GLU A 121 -6.51 -11.66 14.59
C GLU A 121 -7.66 -11.07 13.76
N GLU A 122 -7.59 -9.79 13.38
CA GLU A 122 -8.58 -9.13 12.53
C GLU A 122 -8.06 -8.81 11.13
N TRP A 123 -6.81 -9.16 10.81
CA TRP A 123 -6.22 -8.93 9.50
C TRP A 123 -5.72 -10.23 8.90
N GLY A 124 -6.02 -10.42 7.62
CA GLY A 124 -5.49 -11.51 6.80
C GLY A 124 -4.91 -11.02 5.50
N TRP A 125 -4.23 -11.91 4.81
CA TRP A 125 -3.66 -11.69 3.49
C TRP A 125 -3.98 -12.87 2.56
N SER A 126 -3.91 -12.66 1.25
CA SER A 126 -4.09 -13.70 0.24
C SER A 126 -3.22 -13.45 -0.99
N ASN A 127 -2.81 -14.53 -1.66
CA ASN A 127 -2.24 -14.53 -3.02
C ASN A 127 -3.26 -14.89 -4.11
N LEU A 128 -4.54 -15.01 -3.74
CA LEU A 128 -5.61 -15.26 -4.69
C LEU A 128 -6.28 -13.94 -5.02
N ARG A 129 -6.76 -13.84 -6.27
CA ARG A 129 -7.52 -12.69 -6.74
C ARG A 129 -8.56 -12.29 -5.70
N GLY A 130 -8.56 -11.02 -5.33
CA GLY A 130 -9.55 -10.48 -4.41
C GLY A 130 -10.96 -10.60 -4.99
N THR A 131 -11.97 -10.36 -4.16
CA THR A 131 -13.36 -10.47 -4.63
C THR A 131 -13.82 -9.24 -5.37
N ARG A 132 -14.83 -9.41 -6.23
CA ARG A 132 -15.60 -8.38 -6.94
C ARG A 132 -14.76 -7.20 -7.43
N VAL A 133 -14.51 -6.19 -6.60
CA VAL A 133 -13.73 -5.00 -6.96
C VAL A 133 -12.22 -5.20 -6.85
N PHE A 134 -11.75 -6.04 -5.92
CA PHE A 134 -10.35 -6.49 -5.88
C PHE A 134 -10.02 -7.62 -6.86
N SER A 135 -10.92 -7.94 -7.81
CA SER A 135 -10.70 -9.02 -8.78
C SER A 135 -9.54 -8.78 -9.75
N GLU A 136 -9.10 -7.52 -9.88
CA GLU A 136 -7.92 -7.11 -10.63
C GLU A 136 -6.60 -7.24 -9.83
N PHE A 137 -6.69 -7.47 -8.52
CA PHE A 137 -5.54 -7.59 -7.62
C PHE A 137 -5.29 -9.04 -7.22
N GLN A 138 -4.09 -9.53 -7.48
CA GLN A 138 -3.68 -10.89 -7.11
C GLN A 138 -3.35 -11.02 -5.62
N GLN A 139 -2.87 -9.95 -4.99
CA GLN A 139 -2.60 -9.92 -3.56
C GLN A 139 -3.53 -8.95 -2.84
N SER A 140 -3.95 -9.32 -1.64
CA SER A 140 -4.73 -8.46 -0.76
C SER A 140 -4.29 -8.64 0.69
N ILE A 141 -4.42 -7.56 1.46
CA ILE A 141 -4.37 -7.50 2.92
C ILE A 141 -5.72 -6.93 3.36
N THR A 142 -6.48 -7.62 4.20
CA THR A 142 -7.87 -7.23 4.48
C THR A 142 -8.40 -7.68 5.84
N THR A 143 -9.38 -6.95 6.36
CA THR A 143 -10.27 -7.36 7.47
C THR A 143 -11.57 -8.02 7.00
N THR A 144 -11.78 -8.11 5.68
CA THR A 144 -13.06 -8.57 5.11
C THR A 144 -13.03 -10.04 4.73
N ARG A 145 -14.19 -10.70 4.89
CA ARG A 145 -14.36 -12.16 4.74
C ARG A 145 -14.22 -12.67 3.30
N THR A 146 -14.02 -11.79 2.35
CA THR A 146 -14.32 -12.07 0.95
C THR A 146 -13.17 -12.80 0.26
N SER A 147 -11.92 -12.62 0.70
CA SER A 147 -10.76 -13.24 0.05
C SER A 147 -10.73 -14.77 0.22
N ARG A 148 -10.86 -15.50 -0.89
CA ARG A 148 -10.58 -16.96 -0.92
C ARG A 148 -9.12 -17.20 -0.55
N GLY A 149 -8.84 -18.31 0.12
CA GLY A 149 -7.46 -18.73 0.47
C GLY A 149 -6.73 -17.78 1.42
N MET A 150 -7.48 -16.98 2.18
CA MET A 150 -6.92 -16.04 3.14
C MET A 150 -6.20 -16.76 4.29
N THR A 151 -5.07 -16.19 4.68
CA THR A 151 -4.25 -16.59 5.84
C THR A 151 -4.17 -15.40 6.79
N LEU A 152 -4.32 -15.62 8.10
CA LEU A 152 -4.18 -14.53 9.07
C LEU A 152 -2.71 -14.11 9.20
N PHE A 153 -2.47 -12.89 9.65
CA PHE A 153 -1.14 -12.53 10.14
C PHE A 153 -0.81 -13.38 11.38
N GLY A 154 0.46 -13.76 11.53
CA GLY A 154 0.87 -14.75 12.55
C GLY A 154 0.53 -16.20 12.20
N GLY A 155 -0.12 -16.45 11.06
CA GLY A 155 -0.36 -17.78 10.49
C GLY A 155 -1.75 -18.34 10.74
N GLY A 156 -1.99 -19.50 10.15
CA GLY A 156 -3.26 -20.22 10.25
C GLY A 156 -4.32 -19.78 9.23
N ARG A 157 -5.25 -20.68 8.94
CA ARG A 157 -6.47 -20.35 8.20
C ARG A 157 -7.40 -19.61 9.13
N GLY A 158 -7.89 -18.44 8.72
CA GLY A 158 -8.86 -17.70 9.50
C GLY A 158 -9.93 -17.06 8.65
N ARG A 159 -10.90 -16.47 9.34
CA ARG A 159 -11.97 -15.66 8.75
C ARG A 159 -12.06 -14.40 9.58
N VAL A 160 -11.78 -13.26 8.96
CA VAL A 160 -12.04 -11.94 9.52
C VAL A 160 -13.45 -11.53 9.11
N GLY A 161 -14.17 -10.89 10.05
CA GLY A 161 -15.62 -10.94 10.09
C GLY A 161 -16.34 -9.72 9.53
N ASP A 162 -15.74 -8.53 9.62
CA ASP A 162 -16.34 -7.26 9.22
C ASP A 162 -15.27 -6.15 9.05
N ALA A 163 -15.72 -4.91 8.85
CA ALA A 163 -14.81 -3.77 8.73
C ALA A 163 -14.10 -3.40 10.04
N PHE A 164 -14.60 -3.86 11.19
CA PHE A 164 -14.00 -3.56 12.48
C PHE A 164 -12.72 -4.37 12.67
N GLY A 165 -11.78 -3.79 13.42
CA GLY A 165 -10.36 -4.14 13.33
C GLY A 165 -9.59 -3.30 12.30
N GLY A 166 -10.32 -2.57 11.44
CA GLY A 166 -9.78 -1.63 10.45
C GLY A 166 -9.15 -0.36 11.03
N ILE A 167 -8.70 0.53 10.14
CA ILE A 167 -7.97 1.76 10.47
C ILE A 167 -8.90 2.97 10.34
N THR A 168 -9.16 3.69 11.41
CA THR A 168 -9.87 4.98 11.38
C THR A 168 -8.90 6.16 11.29
N ALA A 169 -9.38 7.35 10.96
CA ALA A 169 -8.59 8.57 11.02
C ALA A 169 -8.14 8.88 12.46
N GLY A 170 -7.10 9.70 12.62
CA GLY A 170 -6.65 10.20 13.92
C GLY A 170 -6.86 11.72 14.02
N PRO A 171 -7.84 12.22 14.81
CA PRO A 171 -8.86 11.47 15.56
C PRO A 171 -9.95 10.83 14.66
N PRO A 172 -10.74 9.88 15.18
CA PRO A 172 -11.82 9.25 14.41
C PRO A 172 -12.87 10.28 13.97
N ILE A 173 -13.20 10.28 12.67
CA ILE A 173 -14.23 11.18 12.10
C ILE A 173 -15.63 10.79 12.60
N LEU A 174 -15.88 9.47 12.70
CA LEU A 174 -17.11 8.91 13.25
C LEU A 174 -16.78 8.12 14.51
N SER A 175 -17.70 8.16 15.48
CA SER A 175 -17.53 7.47 16.75
C SER A 175 -17.53 5.95 16.55
N ILE A 176 -16.45 5.30 16.97
CA ILE A 176 -16.36 3.83 16.97
C ILE A 176 -17.21 3.31 18.14
N PRO A 177 -18.16 2.38 17.93
CA PRO A 177 -18.97 1.81 19.01
C PRO A 177 -18.12 1.09 20.06
N ARG A 178 -18.51 1.16 21.34
CA ARG A 178 -17.73 0.61 22.47
C ARG A 178 -17.40 -0.87 22.36
N ALA A 179 -18.30 -1.67 21.81
CA ALA A 179 -18.12 -3.12 21.64
C ALA A 179 -17.26 -3.48 20.42
N LYS A 180 -16.89 -2.51 19.58
CA LYS A 180 -16.17 -2.74 18.33
C LYS A 180 -14.68 -2.44 18.49
N LYS A 181 -13.87 -2.95 17.56
CA LYS A 181 -12.42 -2.81 17.52
C LYS A 181 -12.03 -1.87 16.38
N ALA A 182 -11.01 -1.05 16.57
CA ALA A 182 -10.39 -0.28 15.51
C ALA A 182 -8.98 0.16 15.94
N VAL A 183 -8.16 0.58 14.98
CA VAL A 183 -6.89 1.26 15.23
C VAL A 183 -7.00 2.70 14.78
N SER A 184 -6.55 3.65 15.60
CA SER A 184 -6.45 5.05 15.18
C SER A 184 -5.28 5.23 14.22
N SER A 185 -5.48 5.99 13.15
CA SER A 185 -4.45 6.46 12.22
C SER A 185 -3.77 5.38 11.38
N SER A 186 -3.09 4.38 11.95
CA SER A 186 -2.21 3.52 11.15
C SER A 186 -1.88 2.14 11.72
N ILE A 187 -1.68 1.19 10.79
CA ILE A 187 -1.22 -0.18 11.04
C ILE A 187 0.01 -0.46 10.18
N LEU A 188 0.99 -1.17 10.75
CA LEU A 188 2.15 -1.71 10.04
C LEU A 188 1.93 -3.20 9.76
N PHE A 189 2.01 -3.56 8.49
CA PHE A 189 2.02 -4.95 8.01
C PHE A 189 3.44 -5.35 7.63
N GLU A 190 3.84 -6.55 8.02
CA GLU A 190 5.14 -7.13 7.66
C GLU A 190 4.90 -8.50 7.00
N LEU A 191 5.48 -8.65 5.82
CA LEU A 191 5.32 -9.81 4.94
C LEU A 191 6.70 -10.33 4.53
N THR A 192 6.80 -11.64 4.35
CA THR A 192 7.92 -12.26 3.64
C THR A 192 7.46 -12.68 2.24
N LEU A 193 8.23 -12.29 1.24
CA LEU A 193 7.99 -12.61 -0.17
C LEU A 193 8.85 -13.80 -0.63
N SER A 194 8.46 -14.43 -1.74
CA SER A 194 9.23 -15.51 -2.36
C SER A 194 10.53 -15.03 -3.01
N SER A 195 10.62 -13.73 -3.31
CA SER A 195 11.78 -13.08 -3.93
C SER A 195 11.81 -11.61 -3.53
N ALA A 196 13.03 -11.06 -3.46
CA ALA A 196 13.25 -9.64 -3.21
C ALA A 196 12.70 -8.79 -4.35
N LEU A 197 12.14 -7.62 -4.02
CA LEU A 197 11.73 -6.64 -5.01
C LEU A 197 12.89 -5.70 -5.32
N THR A 198 13.10 -5.39 -6.60
CA THR A 198 13.91 -4.24 -6.96
C THR A 198 13.18 -2.95 -6.58
N ARG A 199 13.91 -1.83 -6.49
CA ARG A 199 13.28 -0.53 -6.24
C ARG A 199 12.22 -0.17 -7.29
N GLN A 200 12.47 -0.49 -8.56
CA GLN A 200 11.50 -0.26 -9.64
C GLN A 200 10.25 -1.10 -9.43
N GLN A 201 10.39 -2.40 -9.15
CA GLN A 201 9.27 -3.29 -8.87
C GLN A 201 8.48 -2.83 -7.63
N LEU A 202 9.16 -2.39 -6.57
CA LEU A 202 8.51 -1.81 -5.40
C LEU A 202 7.67 -0.58 -5.77
N SER A 203 8.20 0.28 -6.63
CA SER A 203 7.47 1.45 -7.14
C SER A 203 6.23 1.03 -7.94
N GLU A 204 6.37 0.07 -8.85
CA GLU A 204 5.25 -0.48 -9.63
C GLU A 204 4.17 -1.09 -8.72
N VAL A 205 4.56 -1.84 -7.68
CA VAL A 205 3.64 -2.40 -6.67
C VAL A 205 2.92 -1.28 -5.91
N ALA A 206 3.66 -0.27 -5.44
CA ALA A 206 3.11 0.81 -4.64
C ALA A 206 2.14 1.70 -5.44
N TYR A 207 2.54 2.17 -6.62
CA TYR A 207 1.68 2.99 -7.49
C TYR A 207 0.58 2.20 -8.21
N GLY A 208 0.74 0.89 -8.31
CA GLY A 208 -0.28 -0.01 -8.83
C GLY A 208 -1.29 -0.49 -7.80
N SER A 209 -1.16 -0.12 -6.52
CA SER A 209 -2.00 -0.60 -5.42
C SER A 209 -3.34 0.15 -5.29
N MET A 210 -4.23 -0.32 -4.41
CA MET A 210 -5.53 0.31 -4.13
C MET A 210 -5.94 0.10 -2.67
N ILE A 211 -6.53 1.12 -2.05
CA ILE A 211 -7.07 1.07 -0.69
C ILE A 211 -8.60 1.01 -0.74
N GLU A 212 -9.20 0.22 0.15
CA GLU A 212 -10.65 0.17 0.36
C GLU A 212 -11.03 0.70 1.75
N PHE A 213 -12.16 1.41 1.75
CA PHE A 213 -12.88 1.81 2.96
C PHE A 213 -14.17 0.99 3.11
N GLY A 214 -14.41 0.48 4.32
CA GLY A 214 -15.51 -0.42 4.63
C GLY A 214 -15.46 -1.73 3.84
N ALA A 215 -16.48 -2.58 3.95
CA ALA A 215 -16.68 -3.65 2.97
C ALA A 215 -17.49 -3.06 1.81
N ASP A 216 -16.85 -2.80 0.67
CA ASP A 216 -17.45 -2.25 -0.55
C ASP A 216 -17.92 -0.78 -0.51
N ALA A 217 -17.51 0.04 0.47
CA ALA A 217 -18.01 1.41 0.54
C ALA A 217 -17.33 2.32 -0.50
N ARG A 218 -16.00 2.42 -0.50
CA ARG A 218 -15.21 3.26 -1.43
C ARG A 218 -13.80 2.72 -1.66
N TYR A 219 -13.25 3.05 -2.82
CA TYR A 219 -11.90 2.65 -3.24
C TYR A 219 -11.09 3.89 -3.59
N LEU A 220 -9.85 3.95 -3.12
CA LEU A 220 -8.91 5.01 -3.42
C LEU A 220 -7.74 4.46 -4.23
N ARG A 221 -7.34 5.20 -5.27
CA ARG A 221 -6.16 4.88 -6.08
C ARG A 221 -5.04 5.87 -5.77
N PRO A 222 -3.77 5.48 -5.97
CA PRO A 222 -2.63 6.37 -5.85
C PRO A 222 -2.81 7.61 -6.72
N VAL A 223 -2.52 8.78 -6.14
CA VAL A 223 -2.35 10.01 -6.90
C VAL A 223 -1.04 9.87 -7.67
N PRO A 224 -1.05 9.98 -9.01
CA PRO A 224 0.18 9.97 -9.79
C PRO A 224 1.14 11.03 -9.26
N GLU A 225 2.43 10.70 -9.15
CA GLU A 225 3.40 11.76 -8.87
C GLU A 225 3.32 12.80 -9.99
N PRO A 226 3.40 14.11 -9.68
CA PRO A 226 3.48 15.12 -10.71
C PRO A 226 4.70 14.83 -11.56
N SER A 227 4.47 14.43 -12.83
CA SER A 227 5.55 14.18 -13.79
C SER A 227 6.47 15.40 -13.80
N SER A 228 7.78 15.18 -13.62
CA SER A 228 8.80 16.24 -13.63
C SER A 228 8.77 17.14 -14.88
N LEU A 229 8.13 16.68 -15.97
CA LEU A 229 7.83 17.46 -17.17
C LEU A 229 6.85 18.63 -16.94
N MET A 230 5.89 18.53 -16.01
CA MET A 230 4.99 19.66 -15.69
C MET A 230 5.69 20.74 -14.86
N LEU A 231 6.63 20.35 -13.99
CA LEU A 231 7.47 21.31 -13.24
C LEU A 231 8.41 22.09 -14.19
N LEU A 232 8.91 21.45 -15.24
CA LEU A 232 9.73 22.12 -16.26
C LEU A 232 8.90 23.04 -17.17
N ALA A 233 7.67 22.66 -17.52
CA ALA A 233 6.76 23.51 -18.30
C ALA A 233 6.37 24.81 -17.56
N GLY A 234 6.19 24.75 -16.24
CA GLY A 234 5.98 25.94 -15.40
C GLY A 234 7.21 26.84 -15.30
N ALA A 235 8.42 26.26 -15.26
CA ALA A 235 9.66 27.02 -15.21
C ALA A 235 9.97 27.76 -16.53
N ILE A 236 9.56 27.23 -17.69
CA ILE A 236 9.73 27.89 -18.99
C ILE A 236 8.72 29.01 -19.19
N ALA A 237 7.50 28.89 -18.66
CA ALA A 237 6.47 29.92 -18.73
C ALA A 237 6.72 31.13 -17.81
N ALA A 238 7.62 30.99 -16.81
CA ALA A 238 7.96 32.03 -15.83
C ALA A 238 9.16 32.91 -16.23
N LEU A 239 9.58 32.93 -17.51
CA LEU A 239 10.58 33.87 -18.03
C LEU A 239 9.94 35.01 -18.86
N PRO A 240 9.18 35.95 -18.28
CA PRO A 240 8.88 37.21 -18.95
C PRO A 240 10.03 38.17 -18.71
N GLY A 241 10.97 38.34 -19.64
CA GLY A 241 11.90 39.48 -19.53
C GLY A 241 13.27 39.44 -20.19
N LEU A 242 13.52 38.68 -21.25
CA LEU A 242 14.81 38.76 -21.96
C LEU A 242 14.68 39.05 -23.46
N ARG A 243 13.83 40.01 -23.84
CA ARG A 243 13.85 40.59 -25.19
C ARG A 243 13.30 42.02 -25.22
N ARG A 244 14.14 42.98 -24.82
CA ARG A 244 14.26 44.33 -25.45
C ARG A 244 15.14 45.25 -24.59
N ARG A 245 16.41 45.36 -24.95
CA ARG A 245 17.21 46.59 -24.85
C ARG A 245 18.42 46.45 -25.77
N LEU A 246 18.18 46.64 -27.06
CA LEU A 246 19.16 47.15 -28.01
C LEU A 246 18.42 48.23 -28.80
N GLY A 247 18.76 49.47 -28.48
CA GLY A 247 18.20 50.72 -28.94
C GLY A 247 18.88 51.82 -28.17
#